data_AF-X0MBW4-F1
#
_entry.id   AF-X0MBW4-F1
#
_cell.length_a   1.000
_cell.length_b   1.000
_cell.length_c   1.000
_cell.angle_alpha   90.00
_cell.angle_beta   90.00
_cell.angle_gamma   90.00
#
_symmetry.space_group_name_H-M   'P 1'
#
loop_
_entity.id
_entity.type
_entity.pdbx_description
1 polymer ?
#
loop_
_entity_poly.entity_id
_entity_poly.type
_entity_poly.pdbx_seq_one_letter_code
_entity_poly.pdbx_strand_id
1 'polypeptide(L)'
;MGHEFTGTVVQIGSAVKTINIGDKVVAPFTASCGNCFFCNNGCSARCVESQLFGCETLDGGQAEYVRIPMADGTAVKAPGTISDQALLLMADIFPTGFYGVKSAAELIPSQNIQDATLVVIGCGPVGLCAILAATHFKPRHLFAVDSVDNRLEQARKLGAEPLNFETDRAGLEARIKEVTEGRGADMVVEVVGQPPALRTAFDIVRPFGAISSIGVHNKEIPWTGDDAYTKNIRVQMGRCPVRSVFDEALKLLEQKQDQIG
;
A
#
# COMPACT_ATOMS: atom_id res chain seq x y z
N MET A 1 10.86 -10.96 -17.02
CA MET A 1 9.64 -10.30 -16.47
C MET A 1 9.52 -10.62 -14.97
N GLY A 2 8.62 -9.93 -14.26
CA GLY A 2 8.37 -10.13 -12.83
C GLY A 2 9.27 -9.31 -11.91
N HIS A 3 8.67 -8.71 -10.88
CA HIS A 3 9.34 -7.84 -9.91
C HIS A 3 9.09 -8.21 -8.45
N GLU A 4 8.35 -9.30 -8.21
CA GLU A 4 8.13 -9.86 -6.87
C GLU A 4 8.92 -11.16 -6.78
N PHE A 5 9.94 -11.19 -5.93
CA PHE A 5 10.77 -12.38 -5.71
C PHE A 5 11.44 -12.37 -4.34
N THR A 6 11.71 -13.56 -3.84
CA THR A 6 12.62 -13.83 -2.72
C THR A 6 13.66 -14.84 -3.18
N GLY A 7 14.79 -14.94 -2.50
CA GLY A 7 15.82 -15.89 -2.90
C GLY A 7 16.99 -15.95 -1.94
N THR A 8 17.96 -16.79 -2.27
CA THR A 8 19.22 -16.92 -1.53
C THR A 8 20.34 -16.25 -2.30
N VAL A 9 21.16 -15.45 -1.62
CA VAL A 9 22.31 -14.77 -2.23
C VAL A 9 23.36 -15.81 -2.60
N VAL A 10 23.65 -15.95 -3.91
CA VAL A 10 24.70 -16.87 -4.42
C VAL A 10 26.00 -16.16 -4.78
N GLN A 11 25.95 -14.85 -5.04
CA GLN A 11 27.11 -14.03 -5.40
C GLN A 11 26.85 -12.58 -4.99
N ILE A 12 27.92 -11.87 -4.59
CA ILE A 12 27.90 -10.43 -4.27
C ILE A 12 29.01 -9.68 -5.01
N GLY A 13 28.79 -8.39 -5.27
CA GLY A 13 29.85 -7.49 -5.74
C GLY A 13 30.80 -7.10 -4.61
N SER A 14 32.04 -6.73 -4.94
CA SER A 14 33.08 -6.38 -3.96
C SER A 14 32.75 -5.18 -3.05
N ALA A 15 31.81 -4.33 -3.47
CA ALA A 15 31.39 -3.14 -2.72
C ALA A 15 30.16 -3.38 -1.81
N VAL A 16 29.53 -4.56 -1.87
CA VAL A 16 28.33 -4.89 -1.08
C VAL A 16 28.72 -5.13 0.38
N LYS A 17 27.95 -4.59 1.32
CA LYS A 17 28.25 -4.61 2.77
C LYS A 17 27.10 -5.11 3.64
N THR A 18 25.86 -5.09 3.16
CA THR A 18 24.68 -5.35 4.02
C THR A 18 24.17 -6.79 3.96
N ILE A 19 24.61 -7.59 2.99
CA ILE A 19 24.21 -8.99 2.77
C ILE A 19 25.41 -9.87 2.43
N ASN A 20 25.31 -11.16 2.74
CA ASN A 20 26.35 -12.16 2.49
C ASN A 20 25.84 -13.31 1.62
N ILE A 21 26.77 -14.04 0.99
CA ILE A 21 26.45 -15.32 0.32
C ILE A 21 25.80 -16.26 1.34
N GLY A 22 24.68 -16.86 0.96
CA GLY A 22 23.86 -17.73 1.81
C GLY A 22 22.72 -17.00 2.55
N ASP A 23 22.71 -15.66 2.58
CA ASP A 23 21.58 -14.93 3.16
C ASP A 23 20.32 -15.13 2.31
N LYS A 24 19.19 -15.39 2.97
CA LYS A 24 17.87 -15.27 2.36
C LYS A 24 17.48 -13.80 2.30
N VAL A 25 16.99 -13.34 1.15
CA VAL A 25 16.65 -11.94 0.90
C VAL A 25 15.31 -11.79 0.20
N VAL A 26 14.74 -10.60 0.36
CA VAL A 26 13.66 -10.05 -0.47
C VAL A 26 14.11 -8.70 -1.00
N ALA A 27 13.66 -8.34 -2.20
CA ALA A 27 13.93 -7.03 -2.79
C ALA A 27 12.61 -6.35 -3.12
N PRO A 28 12.47 -5.04 -2.86
CA PRO A 28 11.38 -4.27 -3.42
C PRO A 28 11.38 -4.31 -4.95
N PHE A 29 10.21 -4.14 -5.55
CA PHE A 29 9.99 -4.18 -7.00
C PHE A 29 10.84 -3.17 -7.79
N THR A 30 11.42 -2.17 -7.12
CA THR A 30 12.43 -1.29 -7.70
C THR A 30 13.70 -1.22 -6.89
N ALA A 31 14.84 -1.24 -7.59
CA ALA A 31 16.13 -0.94 -7.00
C ALA A 31 16.24 0.53 -6.57
N SER A 32 17.05 0.78 -5.54
CA SER A 32 17.29 2.09 -4.93
C SER A 32 18.76 2.25 -4.54
N CYS A 33 19.35 3.43 -4.80
CA CYS A 33 20.74 3.74 -4.43
C CYS A 33 20.96 3.87 -2.92
N GLY A 34 19.91 4.22 -2.17
CA GLY A 34 19.96 4.39 -0.71
C GLY A 34 20.62 5.67 -0.19
N ASN A 35 21.15 6.55 -1.05
CA ASN A 35 21.95 7.71 -0.61
C ASN A 35 21.63 9.05 -1.31
N CYS A 36 20.81 9.05 -2.37
CA CYS A 36 20.41 10.29 -3.04
C CYS A 36 19.45 11.13 -2.16
N PHE A 37 19.21 12.39 -2.56
CA PHE A 37 18.27 13.29 -1.86
C PHE A 37 16.94 12.62 -1.53
N PHE A 38 16.29 11.97 -2.50
CA PHE A 38 15.00 11.31 -2.27
C PHE A 38 15.10 10.11 -1.34
N CYS A 39 16.16 9.29 -1.44
CA CYS A 39 16.37 8.16 -0.54
C CYS A 39 16.56 8.62 0.90
N ASN A 40 17.37 9.66 1.13
CA ASN A 40 17.64 10.19 2.47
C ASN A 40 16.42 10.88 3.11
N ASN A 41 15.43 11.29 2.31
CA ASN A 41 14.21 11.95 2.78
C ASN A 41 12.99 11.03 2.81
N GLY A 42 13.18 9.69 2.77
CA GLY A 42 12.06 8.75 2.84
C GLY A 42 11.19 8.68 1.58
N CYS A 43 11.68 9.18 0.44
CA CYS A 43 10.98 9.19 -0.84
C CYS A 43 11.58 8.21 -1.85
N SER A 44 11.92 6.98 -1.43
CA SER A 44 12.68 6.03 -2.26
C SER A 44 12.00 5.67 -3.60
N ALA A 45 10.68 5.86 -3.72
CA ALA A 45 9.95 5.71 -4.99
C ALA A 45 10.47 6.63 -6.11
N ARG A 46 11.12 7.73 -5.74
CA ARG A 46 11.73 8.72 -6.66
C ARG A 46 13.24 8.74 -6.58
N CYS A 47 13.86 7.63 -6.17
CA CYS A 47 15.31 7.46 -6.26
C CYS A 47 15.80 7.79 -7.70
N VAL A 48 16.86 8.60 -7.80
CA VAL A 48 17.39 9.07 -9.09
C VAL A 48 18.05 7.96 -9.92
N GLU A 49 18.45 6.86 -9.27
CA GLU A 49 19.03 5.67 -9.91
C GLU A 49 18.03 4.48 -9.93
N SER A 50 16.74 4.74 -9.68
CA SER A 50 15.75 3.66 -9.55
C SER A 50 15.61 2.85 -10.84
N GLN A 51 15.58 1.52 -10.70
CA GLN A 51 15.34 0.59 -11.80
C GLN A 51 14.21 -0.36 -11.41
N LEU A 52 13.24 -0.55 -12.30
CA LEU A 52 12.12 -1.49 -12.12
C LEU A 52 12.55 -2.89 -12.55
N PHE A 53 12.38 -3.89 -11.70
CA PHE A 53 12.65 -5.28 -12.10
C PHE A 53 11.67 -5.76 -13.17
N GLY A 54 12.16 -6.57 -14.11
CA GLY A 54 11.33 -7.16 -15.15
C GLY A 54 10.84 -6.17 -16.22
N CYS A 55 11.56 -5.07 -16.42
CA CYS A 55 11.36 -4.12 -17.52
C CYS A 55 12.48 -4.25 -18.57
N GLU A 56 12.41 -3.47 -19.65
CA GLU A 56 13.39 -3.52 -20.75
C GLU A 56 14.83 -3.28 -20.29
N THR A 57 15.04 -2.48 -19.24
CA THR A 57 16.38 -2.07 -18.77
C THR A 57 16.92 -2.92 -17.63
N LEU A 58 16.11 -3.79 -17.03
CA LEU A 58 16.50 -4.64 -15.91
C LEU A 58 15.67 -5.93 -15.90
N ASP A 59 16.36 -7.06 -15.99
CA ASP A 59 15.74 -8.39 -15.91
C ASP A 59 14.93 -8.58 -14.62
N GLY A 60 13.96 -9.48 -14.69
CA GLY A 60 13.03 -9.75 -13.60
C GLY A 60 13.31 -11.04 -12.86
N GLY A 61 12.57 -11.24 -11.77
CA GLY A 61 12.74 -12.38 -10.85
C GLY A 61 12.04 -13.68 -11.26
N GLN A 62 11.28 -13.70 -12.36
CA GLN A 62 10.69 -14.95 -12.90
C GLN A 62 11.75 -15.75 -13.69
N ALA A 63 12.81 -16.15 -12.98
CA ALA A 63 13.99 -16.85 -13.49
C ALA A 63 14.69 -17.59 -12.35
N GLU A 64 15.62 -18.49 -12.67
CA GLU A 64 16.43 -19.19 -11.66
C GLU A 64 17.42 -18.26 -10.94
N TYR A 65 17.83 -17.17 -11.60
CA TYR A 65 18.72 -16.16 -11.06
C TYR A 65 18.24 -14.76 -11.44
N VAL A 66 18.44 -13.80 -10.54
CA VAL A 66 18.14 -12.38 -10.77
C VAL A 66 19.25 -11.52 -10.19
N ARG A 67 19.64 -10.46 -10.92
CA ARG A 67 20.64 -9.49 -10.48
C ARG A 67 19.95 -8.34 -9.76
N ILE A 68 20.25 -8.14 -8.48
CA ILE A 68 19.82 -6.96 -7.71
C ILE A 68 20.92 -5.87 -7.81
N PRO A 69 20.74 -4.81 -8.61
CA PRO A 69 21.67 -3.67 -8.60
C PRO A 69 21.56 -2.89 -7.29
N MET A 70 22.61 -2.16 -6.90
CA MET A 70 22.63 -1.35 -5.67
C MET A 70 22.16 -2.16 -4.45
N ALA A 71 22.72 -3.35 -4.26
CA ALA A 71 22.23 -4.33 -3.30
C ALA A 71 22.07 -3.75 -1.88
N ASP A 72 23.03 -2.96 -1.40
CA ASP A 72 22.98 -2.34 -0.08
C ASP A 72 21.75 -1.41 0.12
N GLY A 73 21.29 -0.74 -0.94
CA GLY A 73 20.10 0.10 -0.91
C GLY A 73 18.80 -0.62 -1.23
N THR A 74 18.87 -1.85 -1.76
CA THR A 74 17.72 -2.56 -2.36
C THR A 74 17.38 -3.85 -1.63
N ALA A 75 18.33 -4.77 -1.51
CA ALA A 75 18.10 -6.08 -0.93
C ALA A 75 17.94 -5.98 0.59
N VAL A 76 16.98 -6.72 1.14
CA VAL A 76 16.75 -6.82 2.57
C VAL A 76 16.89 -8.27 2.99
N LYS A 77 17.73 -8.51 4.00
CA LYS A 77 17.86 -9.82 4.62
C LYS A 77 16.53 -10.22 5.28
N ALA A 78 16.05 -11.41 4.92
CA ALA A 78 14.81 -11.96 5.45
C ALA A 78 14.97 -12.31 6.94
N PRO A 79 14.02 -11.90 7.81
CA PRO A 79 13.92 -12.44 9.15
C PRO A 79 13.62 -13.95 9.10
N GLY A 80 14.20 -14.74 10.02
CA GLY A 80 13.93 -16.17 10.11
C GLY A 80 12.53 -16.53 10.65
N THR A 81 11.76 -15.52 11.03
CA THR A 81 10.43 -15.58 11.63
C THR A 81 9.29 -15.42 10.62
N ILE A 82 9.58 -15.07 9.37
CA ILE A 82 8.58 -14.83 8.33
C ILE A 82 8.61 -15.97 7.31
N SER A 83 7.44 -16.54 6.99
CA SER A 83 7.30 -17.57 5.97
C SER A 83 7.64 -17.04 4.57
N ASP A 84 8.06 -17.92 3.66
CA ASP A 84 8.45 -17.52 2.29
C ASP A 84 7.31 -16.88 1.50
N GLN A 85 6.10 -17.39 1.70
CA GLN A 85 4.89 -16.89 1.06
C GLN A 85 4.55 -15.49 1.56
N ALA A 86 4.63 -15.25 2.87
CA ALA A 86 4.42 -13.91 3.42
C ALA A 86 5.54 -12.95 3.01
N LEU A 87 6.80 -13.40 3.07
CA LEU A 87 7.97 -12.60 2.71
C LEU A 87 7.89 -12.09 1.26
N LEU A 88 7.36 -12.88 0.33
CA LEU A 88 7.18 -12.46 -1.07
C LEU A 88 6.34 -11.19 -1.19
N LEU A 89 5.34 -11.00 -0.32
CA LEU A 89 4.47 -9.82 -0.32
C LEU A 89 5.22 -8.52 0.02
N MET A 90 6.38 -8.63 0.69
CA MET A 90 7.26 -7.49 0.99
C MET A 90 7.98 -6.95 -0.25
N ALA A 91 7.97 -7.68 -1.36
CA ALA A 91 8.52 -7.18 -2.61
C ALA A 91 7.69 -6.02 -3.18
N ASP A 92 6.37 -5.99 -2.95
CA ASP A 92 5.51 -4.91 -3.44
C ASP A 92 4.25 -4.73 -2.57
N ILE A 93 3.30 -5.65 -2.70
CA ILE A 93 1.91 -5.36 -2.40
C ILE A 93 1.62 -5.09 -0.92
N PHE A 94 2.38 -5.71 0.00
CA PHE A 94 2.20 -5.47 1.43
C PHE A 94 2.70 -4.08 1.86
N PRO A 95 3.95 -3.68 1.58
CA PRO A 95 4.42 -2.31 1.78
C PRO A 95 3.56 -1.27 1.06
N THR A 96 3.06 -1.57 -0.14
CA THR A 96 2.18 -0.67 -0.89
C THR A 96 0.86 -0.44 -0.15
N GLY A 97 0.18 -1.50 0.31
CA GLY A 97 -1.02 -1.37 1.13
C GLY A 97 -0.77 -0.65 2.46
N PHE A 98 0.33 -0.98 3.15
CA PHE A 98 0.75 -0.30 4.38
C PHE A 98 0.97 1.20 4.18
N TYR A 99 1.69 1.58 3.12
CA TYR A 99 1.93 2.98 2.78
C TYR A 99 0.63 3.74 2.53
N GLY A 100 -0.35 3.12 1.86
CA GLY A 100 -1.67 3.72 1.64
C GLY A 100 -2.32 4.15 2.96
N VAL A 101 -2.38 3.24 3.93
CA VAL A 101 -2.97 3.51 5.26
C VAL A 101 -2.14 4.53 6.05
N LYS A 102 -0.82 4.35 6.11
CA LYS A 102 0.09 5.28 6.82
C LYS A 102 -0.04 6.70 6.28
N SER A 103 -0.02 6.85 4.96
CA SER A 103 -0.18 8.14 4.31
C SER A 103 -1.55 8.78 4.58
N ALA A 104 -2.62 7.99 4.66
CA ALA A 104 -3.95 8.53 4.99
C ALA A 104 -3.97 9.12 6.41
N ALA A 105 -3.34 8.41 7.37
CA ALA A 105 -3.22 8.87 8.76
C ALA A 105 -2.37 10.14 8.89
N GLU A 106 -1.25 10.22 8.17
CA GLU A 106 -0.35 11.38 8.18
C GLU A 106 -1.00 12.65 7.60
N LEU A 107 -2.02 12.53 6.74
CA LEU A 107 -2.79 13.66 6.23
C LEU A 107 -3.78 14.24 7.25
N ILE A 108 -4.06 13.54 8.37
CA ILE A 108 -4.97 14.02 9.42
C ILE A 108 -4.30 13.90 10.81
N PRO A 109 -3.17 14.58 11.03
CA PRO A 109 -2.33 14.35 12.21
C PRO A 109 -3.01 14.76 13.53
N SER A 110 -4.05 15.58 13.48
CA SER A 110 -4.80 16.02 14.66
C SER A 110 -5.85 15.02 15.13
N GLN A 111 -6.15 13.98 14.35
CA GLN A 111 -7.17 12.97 14.69
C GLN A 111 -6.48 11.67 15.10
N ASN A 112 -6.90 11.10 16.22
CA ASN A 112 -6.49 9.76 16.58
C ASN A 112 -7.15 8.77 15.62
N ILE A 113 -6.34 7.95 14.93
CA ILE A 113 -6.85 6.94 14.00
C ILE A 113 -7.82 5.97 14.67
N GLN A 114 -7.69 5.70 15.98
CA GLN A 114 -8.59 4.82 16.73
C GLN A 114 -10.02 5.38 16.87
N ASP A 115 -10.21 6.68 16.65
CA ASP A 115 -11.52 7.32 16.63
C ASP A 115 -12.06 7.49 15.20
N ALA A 116 -11.28 7.11 14.19
CA ALA A 116 -11.57 7.40 12.80
C ALA A 116 -12.35 6.29 12.08
N THR A 117 -13.08 6.69 11.05
CA THR A 117 -13.65 5.82 10.03
C THR A 117 -12.73 5.78 8.82
N LEU A 118 -12.18 4.61 8.54
CA LEU A 118 -11.29 4.34 7.40
C LEU A 118 -12.02 3.46 6.37
N VAL A 119 -11.97 3.86 5.10
CA VAL A 119 -12.52 3.10 3.98
C VAL A 119 -11.40 2.69 3.04
N VAL A 120 -11.30 1.41 2.69
CA VAL A 120 -10.43 0.91 1.62
C VAL A 120 -11.29 0.63 0.38
N ILE A 121 -11.00 1.31 -0.73
CA ILE A 121 -11.68 1.11 -2.02
C ILE A 121 -10.82 0.24 -2.93
N GLY A 122 -11.33 -0.94 -3.24
CA GLY A 122 -10.68 -2.02 -3.96
C GLY A 122 -10.17 -3.10 -3.00
N CYS A 123 -10.63 -4.33 -3.20
CA CYS A 123 -10.27 -5.51 -2.41
C CYS A 123 -9.42 -6.51 -3.22
N GLY A 124 -8.63 -6.02 -4.18
CA GLY A 124 -7.58 -6.81 -4.82
C GLY A 124 -6.39 -7.07 -3.86
N PRO A 125 -5.31 -7.71 -4.33
CA PRO A 125 -4.17 -8.09 -3.47
C PRO A 125 -3.60 -6.94 -2.63
N VAL A 126 -3.38 -5.77 -3.23
CA VAL A 126 -2.92 -4.55 -2.51
C VAL A 126 -3.97 -4.07 -1.51
N GLY A 127 -5.25 -4.10 -1.87
CA GLY A 127 -6.36 -3.70 -1.00
C GLY A 127 -6.51 -4.58 0.23
N LEU A 128 -6.38 -5.90 0.07
CA LEU A 128 -6.38 -6.84 1.19
C LEU A 128 -5.16 -6.61 2.10
N CYS A 129 -3.99 -6.32 1.54
CA CYS A 129 -2.83 -5.90 2.34
C CYS A 129 -3.09 -4.58 3.08
N ALA A 130 -3.74 -3.61 2.44
CA ALA A 130 -4.11 -2.33 3.07
C ALA A 130 -5.12 -2.54 4.21
N ILE A 131 -6.12 -3.42 4.04
CA ILE A 131 -7.08 -3.79 5.09
C ILE A 131 -6.36 -4.44 6.27
N LEU A 132 -5.49 -5.42 6.01
CA LEU A 132 -4.70 -6.06 7.05
C LEU A 132 -3.82 -5.04 7.79
N ALA A 133 -3.18 -4.13 7.04
CA ALA A 133 -2.39 -3.05 7.62
C ALA A 133 -3.25 -2.10 8.47
N ALA A 134 -4.44 -1.76 8.01
CA ALA A 134 -5.39 -0.92 8.75
C ALA A 134 -5.78 -1.52 10.11
N THR A 135 -5.89 -2.85 10.22
CA THR A 135 -6.17 -3.49 11.53
C THR A 135 -5.12 -3.22 12.59
N HIS A 136 -3.88 -2.91 12.20
CA HIS A 136 -2.82 -2.53 13.14
C HIS A 136 -3.12 -1.20 13.83
N PHE A 137 -3.63 -0.25 13.06
CA PHE A 137 -3.98 1.09 13.52
C PHE A 137 -5.31 1.12 14.29
N LYS A 138 -6.10 0.03 14.21
CA LYS A 138 -7.37 -0.17 14.94
C LYS A 138 -8.34 1.01 14.79
N PRO A 139 -8.68 1.44 13.56
CA PRO A 139 -9.68 2.47 13.38
C PRO A 139 -11.02 2.04 13.99
N ARG A 140 -11.81 3.02 14.45
CA ARG A 140 -13.14 2.78 15.05
C ARG A 140 -14.04 1.99 14.11
N HIS A 141 -14.00 2.36 12.83
CA HIS A 141 -14.69 1.67 11.75
C HIS A 141 -13.74 1.45 10.58
N LEU A 142 -13.70 0.23 10.06
CA LEU A 142 -12.94 -0.15 8.87
C LEU A 142 -13.89 -0.73 7.84
N PHE A 143 -14.06 -0.07 6.70
CA PHE A 143 -14.89 -0.53 5.61
C PHE A 143 -14.04 -0.97 4.42
N ALA A 144 -14.52 -2.00 3.72
CA ALA A 144 -13.92 -2.48 2.48
C ALA A 144 -14.96 -2.39 1.34
N VAL A 145 -14.60 -1.70 0.27
CA VAL A 145 -15.48 -1.43 -0.87
C VAL A 145 -14.95 -2.17 -2.11
N ASP A 146 -15.77 -3.01 -2.73
CA ASP A 146 -15.48 -3.70 -3.99
C ASP A 146 -16.82 -4.08 -4.65
N SER A 147 -16.79 -4.69 -5.83
CA SER A 147 -17.99 -5.28 -6.46
C SER A 147 -17.99 -6.80 -6.43
N VAL A 148 -16.85 -7.43 -6.14
CA VAL A 148 -16.69 -8.89 -6.15
C VAL A 148 -16.87 -9.47 -4.74
N ASP A 149 -17.95 -10.21 -4.53
CA ASP A 149 -18.33 -10.77 -3.21
C ASP A 149 -17.23 -11.65 -2.59
N ASN A 150 -16.48 -12.42 -3.38
CA ASN A 150 -15.40 -13.25 -2.86
C ASN A 150 -14.27 -12.41 -2.23
N ARG A 151 -13.94 -11.26 -2.83
CA ARG A 151 -12.93 -10.33 -2.31
C ARG A 151 -13.43 -9.61 -1.06
N LEU A 152 -14.71 -9.26 -1.05
CA LEU A 152 -15.38 -8.69 0.12
C LEU A 152 -15.41 -9.67 1.30
N GLU A 153 -15.59 -10.97 1.04
CA GLU A 153 -15.53 -11.99 2.09
C GLU A 153 -14.10 -12.18 2.63
N GLN A 154 -13.07 -12.08 1.79
CA GLN A 154 -11.68 -12.03 2.25
C GLN A 154 -11.42 -10.79 3.12
N ALA A 155 -11.91 -9.62 2.70
CA ALA A 155 -11.83 -8.40 3.49
C ALA A 155 -12.53 -8.54 4.85
N ARG A 156 -13.69 -9.21 4.90
CA ARG A 156 -14.41 -9.52 6.14
C ARG A 156 -13.57 -10.35 7.10
N LYS A 157 -12.93 -11.42 6.61
CA LYS A 157 -12.05 -12.27 7.42
C LYS A 157 -10.87 -11.52 8.02
N LEU A 158 -10.39 -10.49 7.32
CA LEU A 158 -9.33 -9.60 7.80
C LEU A 158 -9.85 -8.51 8.76
N GLY A 159 -11.16 -8.41 9.01
CA GLY A 159 -11.73 -7.50 10.01
C GLY A 159 -12.32 -6.21 9.46
N ALA A 160 -12.50 -6.07 8.14
CA ALA A 160 -13.26 -4.96 7.55
C ALA A 160 -14.75 -5.30 7.40
N GLU A 161 -15.62 -4.29 7.48
CA GLU A 161 -17.02 -4.41 7.11
C GLU A 161 -17.16 -4.23 5.59
N PRO A 162 -17.60 -5.25 4.83
CA PRO A 162 -17.67 -5.17 3.37
C PRO A 162 -18.91 -4.41 2.90
N LEU A 163 -18.73 -3.57 1.88
CA LEU A 163 -19.77 -2.79 1.21
C LEU A 163 -19.67 -3.01 -0.31
N ASN A 164 -20.70 -3.59 -0.93
CA ASN A 164 -20.72 -3.85 -2.36
C ASN A 164 -21.32 -2.66 -3.13
N PHE A 165 -20.51 -1.94 -3.91
CA PHE A 165 -20.98 -0.74 -4.63
C PHE A 165 -21.78 -1.05 -5.90
N GLU A 166 -21.69 -2.28 -6.43
CA GLU A 166 -22.42 -2.69 -7.63
C GLU A 166 -23.85 -3.10 -7.28
N THR A 167 -24.04 -3.80 -6.15
CA THR A 167 -25.37 -4.26 -5.71
C THR A 167 -26.09 -3.28 -4.79
N ASP A 168 -25.37 -2.47 -4.00
CA ASP A 168 -25.99 -1.51 -3.06
C ASP A 168 -25.14 -0.24 -2.84
N ARG A 169 -25.05 0.60 -3.89
CA ARG A 169 -24.35 1.90 -3.80
C ARG A 169 -24.96 2.83 -2.75
N ALA A 170 -26.29 2.87 -2.63
CA ALA A 170 -26.97 3.75 -1.69
C ALA A 170 -26.70 3.32 -0.24
N GLY A 171 -26.74 2.01 0.03
CA GLY A 171 -26.41 1.44 1.33
C GLY A 171 -24.96 1.66 1.73
N LEU A 172 -24.01 1.61 0.79
CA LEU A 172 -22.61 1.97 1.06
C LEU A 172 -22.49 3.37 1.67
N GLU A 173 -23.07 4.38 1.00
CA GLU A 173 -22.99 5.77 1.48
C GLU A 173 -23.77 5.96 2.78
N ALA A 174 -24.96 5.36 2.87
CA ALA A 174 -25.79 5.43 4.06
C ALA A 174 -25.08 4.85 5.27
N ARG A 175 -24.40 3.70 5.12
CA ARG A 175 -23.69 3.03 6.21
C ARG A 175 -22.50 3.85 6.73
N ILE A 176 -21.71 4.44 5.83
CA ILE A 176 -20.62 5.34 6.23
C ILE A 176 -21.17 6.56 6.97
N LYS A 177 -22.24 7.17 6.46
CA LYS A 177 -22.88 8.33 7.10
C LYS A 177 -23.48 7.98 8.45
N GLU A 178 -24.11 6.82 8.59
CA GLU A 178 -24.70 6.35 9.84
C GLU A 178 -23.67 6.33 10.97
N VAL A 179 -22.52 5.68 10.76
CA VAL A 179 -21.48 5.55 11.81
C VAL A 179 -20.68 6.82 12.04
N THR A 180 -20.81 7.81 11.14
CA THR A 180 -20.09 9.09 11.20
C THR A 180 -21.02 10.28 11.47
N GLU A 181 -22.26 10.05 11.90
CA GLU A 181 -23.26 11.09 12.19
C GLU A 181 -23.45 12.05 10.99
N GLY A 182 -23.45 11.49 9.79
CA GLY A 182 -23.64 12.20 8.52
C GLY A 182 -22.39 12.86 7.94
N ARG A 183 -21.24 12.83 8.64
CA ARG A 183 -20.02 13.53 8.20
C ARG A 183 -19.37 12.91 6.96
N GLY A 184 -19.37 11.58 6.84
CA GLY A 184 -18.56 10.84 5.87
C GLY A 184 -17.28 10.27 6.50
N ALA A 185 -16.54 9.48 5.72
CA ALA A 185 -15.32 8.83 6.17
C ALA A 185 -14.22 9.84 6.48
N ASP A 186 -13.46 9.62 7.55
CA ASP A 186 -12.30 10.47 7.89
C ASP A 186 -11.18 10.27 6.87
N MET A 187 -10.92 9.01 6.51
CA MET A 187 -9.84 8.60 5.62
C MET A 187 -10.36 7.60 4.59
N VAL A 188 -9.88 7.75 3.35
CA VAL A 188 -10.10 6.79 2.27
C VAL A 188 -8.77 6.38 1.67
N VAL A 189 -8.52 5.07 1.59
CA VAL A 189 -7.39 4.48 0.86
C VAL A 189 -7.93 3.90 -0.44
N GLU A 190 -7.54 4.49 -1.56
CA GLU A 190 -8.00 4.12 -2.89
C GLU A 190 -6.89 3.34 -3.61
N VAL A 191 -7.17 2.08 -3.99
CA VAL A 191 -6.18 1.13 -4.54
C VAL A 191 -6.54 0.64 -5.95
N VAL A 192 -7.55 1.22 -6.61
CA VAL A 192 -8.05 0.78 -7.92
C VAL A 192 -7.37 1.53 -9.06
N GLY A 193 -7.15 2.84 -8.92
CA GLY A 193 -6.52 3.70 -9.94
C GLY A 193 -7.45 4.04 -11.12
N GLN A 194 -8.75 4.14 -10.87
CA GLN A 194 -9.74 4.46 -11.90
C GLN A 194 -10.62 5.66 -11.50
N PRO A 195 -11.04 6.53 -12.46
CA PRO A 195 -11.86 7.70 -12.16
C PRO A 195 -13.12 7.41 -11.32
N PRO A 196 -13.91 6.34 -11.56
CA PRO A 196 -15.07 6.06 -10.71
C PRO A 196 -14.73 5.73 -9.25
N ALA A 197 -13.61 5.04 -9.01
CA ALA A 197 -13.15 4.71 -7.66
C ALA A 197 -12.65 5.96 -6.94
N LEU A 198 -11.84 6.78 -7.62
CA LEU A 198 -11.33 8.03 -7.09
C LEU A 198 -12.47 9.05 -6.84
N ARG A 199 -13.49 9.06 -7.70
CA ARG A 199 -14.72 9.84 -7.49
C ARG A 199 -15.47 9.38 -6.25
N THR A 200 -15.63 8.07 -6.08
CA THR A 200 -16.29 7.50 -4.90
C THR A 200 -15.54 7.86 -3.62
N ALA A 201 -14.20 7.79 -3.63
CA ALA A 201 -13.37 8.26 -2.52
C ALA A 201 -13.65 9.74 -2.19
N PHE A 202 -13.71 10.58 -3.22
CA PHE A 202 -14.04 11.99 -3.07
C PHE A 202 -15.45 12.20 -2.54
N ASP A 203 -16.45 11.44 -2.96
CA ASP A 203 -17.83 11.64 -2.51
C ASP A 203 -18.03 11.25 -1.04
N ILE A 204 -17.46 10.11 -0.61
CA ILE A 204 -17.69 9.54 0.73
C ILE A 204 -16.83 10.15 1.83
N VAL A 205 -15.66 10.73 1.50
CA VAL A 205 -14.79 11.36 2.49
C VAL A 205 -15.46 12.62 3.04
N ARG A 206 -15.30 12.90 4.34
CA ARG A 206 -15.84 14.11 4.96
C ARG A 206 -15.06 15.37 4.54
N PRO A 207 -15.63 16.58 4.71
CA PRO A 207 -14.85 17.80 4.66
C PRO A 207 -13.66 17.75 5.64
N PHE A 208 -12.51 18.29 5.24
CA PHE A 208 -11.23 18.16 5.98
C PHE A 208 -10.76 16.71 6.21
N GLY A 209 -11.27 15.73 5.46
CA GLY A 209 -10.79 14.36 5.46
C GLY A 209 -9.60 14.15 4.53
N ALA A 210 -9.17 12.89 4.39
CA ALA A 210 -8.01 12.52 3.57
C ALA A 210 -8.31 11.40 2.58
N ILE A 211 -7.73 11.53 1.38
CA ILE A 211 -7.66 10.46 0.38
C ILE A 211 -6.19 10.13 0.15
N SER A 212 -5.83 8.86 0.37
CA SER A 212 -4.55 8.28 -0.02
C SER A 212 -4.80 7.37 -1.22
N SER A 213 -4.51 7.86 -2.43
CA SER A 213 -4.67 7.11 -3.68
C SER A 213 -3.34 6.52 -4.11
N ILE A 214 -3.23 5.21 -4.01
CA ILE A 214 -2.04 4.42 -4.36
C ILE A 214 -2.31 3.48 -5.55
N GLY A 215 -3.53 3.48 -6.07
CA GLY A 215 -3.84 2.90 -7.38
C GLY A 215 -3.15 3.66 -8.51
N VAL A 216 -2.80 2.96 -9.59
CA VAL A 216 -2.13 3.56 -10.75
C VAL A 216 -3.13 4.36 -11.58
N HIS A 217 -3.40 5.60 -11.16
CA HIS A 217 -4.32 6.51 -11.85
C HIS A 217 -3.62 7.27 -12.98
N ASN A 218 -4.04 7.07 -14.21
CA ASN A 218 -3.46 7.68 -15.42
C ASN A 218 -4.47 8.47 -16.26
N LYS A 219 -5.60 8.83 -15.65
CA LYS A 219 -6.72 9.57 -16.26
C LYS A 219 -6.95 10.89 -15.53
N GLU A 220 -7.94 11.64 -15.98
CA GLU A 220 -8.34 12.88 -15.34
C GLU A 220 -8.78 12.68 -13.89
N ILE A 221 -8.57 13.70 -13.07
CA ILE A 221 -9.05 13.76 -11.70
C ILE A 221 -10.56 14.06 -11.72
N PRO A 222 -11.43 13.25 -11.09
CA PRO A 222 -12.88 13.30 -11.29
C PRO A 222 -13.60 14.33 -10.39
N TRP A 223 -12.96 15.47 -10.13
CA TRP A 223 -13.52 16.62 -9.42
C TRP A 223 -12.85 17.91 -9.90
N THR A 224 -13.54 19.03 -9.68
CA THR A 224 -13.04 20.36 -10.04
C THR A 224 -12.24 20.99 -8.91
N GLY A 225 -11.55 22.10 -9.21
CA GLY A 225 -10.90 22.91 -8.17
C GLY A 225 -11.90 23.48 -7.16
N ASP A 226 -13.12 23.81 -7.60
CA ASP A 226 -14.18 24.34 -6.74
C ASP A 226 -14.70 23.27 -5.76
N ASP A 227 -14.90 22.03 -6.25
CA ASP A 227 -15.26 20.89 -5.40
C ASP A 227 -14.21 20.68 -4.31
N ALA A 228 -12.93 20.67 -4.68
CA ALA A 228 -11.82 20.47 -3.75
C ALA A 228 -11.70 21.62 -2.74
N TYR A 229 -11.85 22.87 -3.19
CA TYR A 229 -11.83 24.07 -2.36
C TYR A 229 -12.95 24.04 -1.32
N THR A 230 -14.18 23.77 -1.75
CA THR A 230 -15.36 23.71 -0.88
C THR A 230 -15.24 22.58 0.15
N LYS A 231 -14.64 21.45 -0.24
CA LYS A 231 -14.49 20.29 0.64
C LYS A 231 -13.30 20.39 1.61
N ASN A 232 -12.38 21.33 1.41
CA ASN A 232 -11.11 21.40 2.16
C ASN A 232 -10.38 20.04 2.17
N ILE A 233 -10.37 19.34 1.04
CA ILE A 233 -9.89 17.97 0.95
C ILE A 233 -8.36 17.91 1.00
N ARG A 234 -7.82 16.85 1.62
CA ARG A 234 -6.40 16.49 1.53
C ARG A 234 -6.25 15.24 0.68
N VAL A 235 -5.34 15.30 -0.29
CA VAL A 235 -5.12 14.19 -1.22
C VAL A 235 -3.63 13.92 -1.35
N GLN A 236 -3.23 12.67 -1.15
CA GLN A 236 -1.93 12.15 -1.55
C GLN A 236 -2.12 11.16 -2.69
N MET A 237 -1.34 11.31 -3.76
CA MET A 237 -1.30 10.36 -4.87
C MET A 237 0.14 9.94 -5.14
N GLY A 238 0.40 8.65 -5.37
CA GLY A 238 1.70 8.23 -5.86
C GLY A 238 2.11 6.79 -5.56
N ARG A 239 3.24 6.40 -6.16
CA ARG A 239 3.88 5.08 -5.99
C ARG A 239 4.45 4.94 -4.57
N CYS A 240 4.27 3.76 -3.97
CA CYS A 240 4.84 3.43 -2.67
C CYS A 240 6.37 3.55 -2.65
N PRO A 241 6.97 4.30 -1.70
CA PRO A 241 8.40 4.31 -1.45
C PRO A 241 8.78 3.08 -0.61
N VAL A 242 8.71 1.88 -1.19
CA VAL A 242 8.80 0.60 -0.46
C VAL A 242 10.01 0.54 0.47
N ARG A 243 11.22 0.90 0.02
CA ARG A 243 12.41 0.91 0.89
C ARG A 243 12.26 1.85 2.09
N SER A 244 11.60 2.99 1.93
CA SER A 244 11.40 3.96 3.00
C SER A 244 10.39 3.52 4.06
N VAL A 245 9.44 2.65 3.71
CA VAL A 245 8.45 2.10 4.67
C VAL A 245 8.74 0.65 5.05
N PHE A 246 9.82 0.06 4.50
CA PHE A 246 10.06 -1.39 4.53
C PHE A 246 10.10 -1.95 5.94
N ASP A 247 10.88 -1.34 6.83
CA ASP A 247 11.12 -1.89 8.16
C ASP A 247 9.86 -1.83 9.04
N GLU A 248 9.04 -0.78 8.87
CA GLU A 248 7.75 -0.67 9.56
C GLU A 248 6.74 -1.68 9.02
N ALA A 249 6.64 -1.82 7.70
CA ALA A 249 5.78 -2.80 7.06
C ALA A 249 6.21 -4.23 7.42
N LEU A 250 7.51 -4.53 7.44
CA LEU A 250 8.04 -5.86 7.78
C LEU A 250 7.68 -6.26 9.21
N LYS A 251 7.86 -5.35 10.17
CA LYS A 251 7.47 -5.59 11.58
C LYS A 251 5.99 -5.89 11.70
N LEU A 252 5.16 -5.22 10.92
CA LEU A 252 3.73 -5.48 10.92
C LEU A 252 3.40 -6.83 10.29
N LEU A 253 3.99 -7.14 9.14
CA LEU A 253 3.80 -8.42 8.47
C LEU A 253 4.19 -9.58 9.38
N GLU A 254 5.32 -9.48 10.07
CA GLU A 254 5.79 -10.49 11.02
C GLU A 254 4.73 -10.84 12.09
N GLN A 255 4.00 -9.83 12.59
CA GLN A 255 2.94 -9.99 13.58
C GLN A 255 1.61 -10.53 13.01
N LYS A 256 1.43 -10.43 11.69
CA LYS A 256 0.14 -10.61 11.01
C LYS A 256 0.14 -11.71 9.95
N GLN A 257 1.29 -12.31 9.66
CA GLN A 257 1.47 -13.29 8.58
C GLN A 257 0.52 -14.48 8.68
N ASP A 258 0.08 -14.87 9.88
CA ASP A 258 -0.87 -15.98 10.07
C ASP A 258 -2.29 -15.65 9.58
N GLN A 259 -2.57 -14.38 9.28
CA GLN A 259 -3.84 -13.91 8.71
C GLN A 259 -3.78 -13.85 7.17
N ILE A 260 -2.62 -14.15 6.59
CA ILE A 260 -2.37 -14.17 5.16
C ILE A 260 -2.28 -15.63 4.74
N GLY A 261 -3.38 -16.17 4.20
CA GLY A 261 -3.53 -17.57 3.79
C GLY A 261 -4.99 -17.95 3.62
#